data_AF-A0A427XQ83-F1
#
_entry.id   AF-A0A427XQ83-F1
#
_cell.length_a   1.000
_cell.length_b   1.000
_cell.length_c   1.000
_cell.angle_alpha   90.00
_cell.angle_beta   90.00
_cell.angle_gamma   90.00
#
_symmetry.space_group_name_H-M   'P 1'
#
loop_
_entity.id
_entity.type
_entity.pdbx_description
1 polymer ?
#
loop_
_entity_poly.entity_id
_entity_poly.type
_entity_poly.pdbx_seq_one_letter_code
_entity_poly.pdbx_strand_id
1 'polypeptide(L)'
;MVLPTTIAEPSPLDPLLLLPLPESLPPPPGADLDALVVQLRNHIDTIDSPADAAAAAGSSTLPLPVLSAGMRSANRNAQVLMNAARSGAAEARGRLDEVDVDLRTAEYELARVRDEMALCMEYEPMYESMDMPEEDAFLASASPEVLEALPTDPESRKYALIIARLEAELAAIMAREEQLATLTAERDGLLRSQRELRSNFNVAEVFLTDYSRTTNAMVTKLKNVAVSKAAVDKEKADKADKERLDRQKADRVDNPVAPGSPAPAAPAGAPAS
;
A
#
# COMPACT_ATOMS: atom_id res chain seq x y z
N MET A 1 -33.60 9.98 -41.88
CA MET A 1 -34.89 9.29 -41.68
C MET A 1 -35.06 9.09 -40.19
N VAL A 2 -36.10 9.68 -39.59
CA VAL A 2 -36.32 9.61 -38.14
C VAL A 2 -36.96 8.25 -37.84
N LEU A 3 -36.24 7.39 -37.11
CA LEU A 3 -36.78 6.13 -36.63
C LEU A 3 -37.71 6.41 -35.44
N PRO A 4 -38.88 5.77 -35.36
CA PRO A 4 -39.82 5.97 -34.26
C PRO A 4 -39.19 5.53 -32.93
N THR A 5 -39.42 6.32 -31.89
CA THR A 5 -38.87 6.13 -30.53
C THR A 5 -39.57 5.04 -29.73
N THR A 6 -40.74 4.58 -30.18
CA THR A 6 -41.48 3.49 -29.55
C THR A 6 -42.12 2.60 -30.62
N ILE A 7 -41.84 1.30 -30.53
CA ILE A 7 -42.55 0.27 -31.30
C ILE A 7 -43.70 -0.17 -30.40
N ALA A 8 -44.94 0.15 -30.79
CA ALA A 8 -46.11 -0.31 -30.06
C ALA A 8 -46.21 -1.84 -30.14
N GLU A 9 -46.63 -2.47 -29.03
CA GLU A 9 -46.93 -3.91 -29.04
C GLU A 9 -48.02 -4.22 -30.06
N PRO A 10 -47.90 -5.34 -30.82
CA PRO A 10 -48.87 -5.69 -31.84
C PRO A 10 -50.26 -5.88 -31.23
N SER A 11 -51.25 -5.18 -31.80
CA SER A 11 -52.66 -5.25 -31.39
C SER A 11 -53.14 -6.71 -31.39
N PRO A 12 -53.84 -7.20 -30.35
CA PRO A 12 -54.36 -8.57 -30.28
C PRO A 12 -55.40 -8.90 -31.37
N LEU A 13 -55.84 -7.90 -32.14
CA LEU A 13 -56.76 -8.00 -33.25
C LEU A 13 -56.07 -7.88 -34.62
N ASP A 14 -54.73 -7.89 -34.67
CA ASP A 14 -53.98 -7.89 -35.92
C ASP A 14 -54.26 -9.21 -36.67
N PRO A 15 -54.82 -9.21 -37.90
CA PRO A 15 -55.00 -10.43 -38.69
C PRO A 15 -53.67 -11.10 -39.08
N LEU A 16 -52.53 -10.45 -38.81
CA LEU A 16 -51.19 -11.02 -38.89
C LEU A 16 -50.72 -11.65 -37.57
N LEU A 17 -51.43 -11.46 -36.45
CA LEU A 17 -51.31 -12.33 -35.27
C LEU A 17 -51.93 -13.68 -35.62
N LEU A 18 -51.09 -14.46 -36.30
CA LEU A 18 -50.91 -15.89 -36.17
C LEU A 18 -52.00 -16.51 -35.28
N LEU A 19 -53.05 -17.03 -35.93
CA LEU A 19 -53.87 -18.08 -35.35
C LEU A 19 -52.93 -19.06 -34.63
N PRO A 20 -53.23 -19.47 -33.39
CA PRO A 20 -52.37 -20.37 -32.65
C PRO A 20 -52.06 -21.56 -33.55
N LEU A 21 -50.77 -21.83 -33.72
CA LEU A 21 -50.31 -22.90 -34.58
C LEU A 21 -50.90 -24.22 -34.05
N PRO A 22 -51.46 -25.06 -34.92
CA PRO A 22 -51.95 -26.35 -34.50
C PRO A 22 -50.77 -27.18 -33.95
N GLU A 23 -51.05 -28.02 -32.94
CA GLU A 23 -50.03 -28.90 -32.31
C GLU A 23 -49.33 -29.82 -33.32
N SER A 24 -49.98 -30.13 -34.43
CA SER A 24 -49.40 -30.83 -35.57
C SER A 24 -49.56 -30.01 -36.84
N LEU A 25 -48.46 -29.87 -37.59
CA LEU A 25 -48.47 -29.17 -38.86
C LEU A 25 -49.24 -29.99 -39.91
N PRO A 26 -50.06 -29.32 -40.76
CA PRO A 26 -50.71 -30.02 -41.85
C PRO A 26 -49.66 -30.59 -42.82
N PRO A 27 -49.96 -31.69 -43.52
CA PRO A 27 -49.06 -32.25 -44.51
C PRO A 27 -48.79 -31.22 -45.62
N PRO A 28 -47.63 -31.31 -46.30
CA PRO A 28 -47.30 -30.40 -47.39
C PRO A 28 -48.38 -30.50 -48.47
N PRO A 29 -48.85 -29.36 -49.03
CA PRO A 29 -50.00 -29.35 -49.92
C PRO A 29 -49.72 -29.97 -51.30
N GLY A 30 -48.50 -30.43 -51.58
CA GLY A 30 -48.07 -30.90 -52.90
C GLY A 30 -48.94 -32.03 -53.46
N ALA A 31 -49.20 -33.08 -52.66
CA ALA A 31 -50.01 -34.22 -53.10
C ALA A 31 -51.50 -33.82 -53.34
N ASP A 32 -52.02 -32.95 -52.48
CA ASP A 32 -53.42 -32.47 -52.58
C ASP A 32 -53.61 -31.50 -53.76
N LEU A 33 -52.60 -30.67 -54.05
CA LEU A 33 -52.58 -29.76 -55.20
C LEU A 33 -52.55 -30.52 -56.51
N ASP A 34 -51.70 -31.54 -56.64
CA ASP A 34 -51.61 -32.35 -57.86
C ASP A 34 -52.94 -33.05 -58.18
N ALA A 35 -53.57 -33.64 -57.16
CA ALA A 35 -54.90 -34.24 -57.29
C ALA A 35 -55.97 -33.20 -57.69
N LEU A 36 -55.93 -32.01 -57.10
CA LEU A 36 -56.88 -30.93 -57.39
C LEU A 36 -56.67 -30.32 -58.78
N VAL A 37 -55.43 -30.25 -59.27
CA VAL A 37 -55.10 -29.80 -60.63
C VAL A 37 -55.61 -30.80 -61.67
N VAL A 38 -55.45 -32.10 -61.44
CA VAL A 38 -56.01 -33.14 -62.32
C VAL A 38 -57.54 -33.06 -62.35
N GLN A 39 -58.19 -32.86 -61.20
CA GLN A 39 -59.64 -32.72 -61.11
C GLN A 39 -60.17 -31.45 -61.79
N LEU A 40 -59.46 -30.31 -61.65
CA LEU A 40 -59.79 -29.06 -62.35
C LEU A 40 -59.64 -29.22 -63.86
N ARG A 41 -58.56 -29.87 -64.31
CA ARG A 41 -58.32 -30.12 -65.74
C ARG A 41 -59.42 -30.99 -66.34
N ASN A 42 -59.80 -32.08 -65.67
CA ASN A 42 -60.91 -32.92 -66.09
C ASN A 42 -62.23 -32.14 -66.16
N HIS A 43 -62.48 -31.21 -65.22
CA HIS A 43 -63.67 -30.38 -65.25
C HIS A 43 -63.65 -29.37 -66.42
N ILE A 44 -62.50 -28.78 -66.74
CA ILE A 44 -62.33 -27.88 -67.90
C ILE A 44 -62.55 -28.63 -69.21
N ASP A 45 -61.92 -29.80 -69.37
CA ASP A 45 -62.05 -30.64 -70.57
C ASP A 45 -63.51 -31.08 -70.83
N THR A 46 -64.29 -31.31 -69.77
CA THR A 46 -65.73 -31.61 -69.89
C THR A 46 -66.61 -30.40 -70.25
N ILE A 47 -66.16 -29.17 -69.99
CA ILE A 47 -66.88 -27.95 -70.39
C ILE A 47 -66.65 -27.66 -71.88
N ASP A 48 -65.45 -27.93 -72.39
CA ASP A 48 -65.07 -27.61 -73.77
C ASP A 48 -65.59 -28.63 -74.81
N SER A 49 -65.91 -29.87 -74.41
CA SER A 49 -66.48 -30.91 -75.32
C SER A 49 -67.76 -31.57 -74.75
N PRO A 50 -68.95 -30.97 -74.94
CA PRO A 50 -70.21 -31.49 -74.39
C PRO A 50 -70.73 -32.76 -75.09
N ALA A 51 -70.18 -33.13 -76.26
CA ALA A 51 -70.60 -34.32 -77.02
C ALA A 51 -70.12 -35.63 -76.39
N ASP A 52 -68.99 -35.62 -75.68
CA ASP A 52 -68.43 -36.78 -74.97
C ASP A 52 -68.92 -36.87 -73.51
N ALA A 53 -69.64 -35.84 -73.02
CA ALA A 53 -70.15 -35.76 -71.65
C ALA A 53 -71.14 -36.88 -71.30
N ALA A 54 -71.88 -37.41 -72.29
CA ALA A 54 -72.78 -38.55 -72.11
C ALA A 54 -72.05 -39.90 -71.97
N ALA A 55 -70.86 -40.04 -72.57
CA ALA A 55 -70.01 -41.23 -72.46
C ALA A 55 -69.11 -41.16 -71.21
N ALA A 56 -68.71 -39.95 -70.80
CA ALA A 56 -67.90 -39.68 -69.62
C ALA A 56 -68.69 -39.62 -68.30
N ALA A 57 -70.01 -39.89 -68.31
CA ALA A 57 -70.85 -40.00 -67.11
C ALA A 57 -70.39 -41.11 -66.12
N GLY A 58 -69.46 -41.98 -66.54
CA GLY A 58 -68.75 -42.93 -65.67
C GLY A 58 -67.45 -42.39 -65.05
N SER A 59 -66.98 -41.20 -65.43
CA SER A 59 -65.82 -40.53 -64.82
C SER A 59 -66.31 -39.41 -63.90
N SER A 60 -65.87 -39.45 -62.64
CA SER A 60 -66.37 -38.63 -61.54
C SER A 60 -66.02 -37.15 -61.70
N THR A 61 -66.81 -36.39 -62.45
CA THR A 61 -66.74 -34.92 -62.48
C THR A 61 -67.24 -34.38 -61.15
N LEU A 62 -66.33 -33.88 -60.32
CA LEU A 62 -66.70 -33.27 -59.04
C LEU A 62 -67.40 -31.92 -59.27
N PRO A 63 -68.46 -31.60 -58.51
CA PRO A 63 -69.15 -30.33 -58.68
C PRO A 63 -68.24 -29.16 -58.27
N LEU A 64 -68.35 -28.02 -58.97
CA LEU A 64 -67.54 -26.81 -58.75
C LEU A 64 -67.42 -26.36 -57.27
N PRO A 65 -68.47 -26.45 -56.43
CA PRO A 65 -68.35 -26.16 -55.00
C PRO A 65 -67.30 -27.02 -54.28
N VAL A 66 -67.17 -28.30 -54.63
CA VAL A 66 -66.19 -29.22 -54.02
C VAL A 66 -64.76 -28.85 -54.43
N LEU A 67 -64.54 -28.51 -55.70
CA LEU A 67 -63.24 -28.01 -56.18
C LEU A 67 -62.85 -26.71 -55.47
N SER A 68 -63.79 -25.77 -55.34
CA SER A 68 -63.55 -24.52 -54.63
C SER A 68 -63.29 -24.71 -53.13
N ALA A 69 -63.91 -25.71 -52.50
CA ALA A 69 -63.65 -26.09 -51.12
C ALA A 69 -62.24 -26.68 -50.98
N GLY A 70 -61.81 -27.54 -51.92
CA GLY A 70 -60.45 -28.08 -51.99
C GLY A 70 -59.39 -26.98 -52.14
N MET A 71 -59.60 -26.01 -53.03
CA MET A 71 -58.69 -24.86 -53.19
C MET A 71 -58.58 -24.02 -51.92
N ARG A 72 -59.71 -23.77 -51.24
CA ARG A 72 -59.72 -23.05 -49.97
C ARG A 72 -59.00 -23.83 -48.87
N SER A 73 -59.16 -25.15 -48.82
CA SER A 73 -58.45 -26.02 -47.89
C SER A 73 -56.94 -25.99 -48.13
N ALA A 74 -56.50 -26.18 -49.37
CA ALA A 74 -55.09 -26.11 -49.75
C ALA A 74 -54.46 -24.75 -49.42
N ASN A 75 -55.18 -23.65 -49.69
CA ASN A 75 -54.70 -22.30 -49.35
C ASN A 75 -54.60 -22.08 -47.83
N ARG A 76 -55.58 -22.56 -47.05
CA ARG A 76 -55.50 -22.51 -45.59
C ARG A 76 -54.30 -23.31 -45.06
N ASN A 77 -54.08 -24.52 -45.58
CA ASN A 77 -52.94 -25.36 -45.19
C ASN A 77 -51.60 -24.69 -45.53
N ALA A 78 -51.48 -24.11 -46.73
CA ALA A 78 -50.29 -23.36 -47.13
C ALA A 78 -50.03 -22.14 -46.23
N GLN A 79 -51.08 -21.40 -45.85
CA GLN A 79 -50.96 -20.27 -44.92
C GLN A 79 -50.52 -20.72 -43.52
N VAL A 80 -51.08 -21.83 -43.02
CA VAL A 80 -50.67 -22.42 -41.73
C VAL A 80 -49.20 -22.82 -41.75
N LEU A 81 -48.72 -23.47 -42.81
CA LEU A 81 -47.31 -23.83 -42.96
C LEU A 81 -46.39 -22.62 -43.08
N MET A 82 -46.82 -21.58 -43.81
CA MET A 82 -46.05 -20.34 -43.93
C MET A 82 -45.93 -19.63 -42.58
N ASN A 83 -47.01 -19.60 -41.81
CA ASN A 83 -47.05 -19.03 -40.47
C ASN A 83 -46.17 -19.84 -39.50
N ALA A 84 -46.22 -21.17 -39.58
CA ALA A 84 -45.34 -22.05 -38.82
C ALA A 84 -43.86 -21.80 -39.16
N ALA A 85 -43.53 -21.73 -40.45
CA ALA A 85 -42.16 -21.45 -40.88
C ALA A 85 -41.67 -20.07 -40.40
N ARG A 86 -42.54 -19.05 -40.44
CA ARG A 86 -42.22 -17.72 -39.89
C ARG A 86 -41.95 -17.76 -38.39
N SER A 87 -42.80 -18.45 -37.62
CA SER A 87 -42.60 -18.62 -36.18
C SER A 87 -41.32 -19.39 -35.85
N GLY A 88 -41.06 -20.51 -36.54
CA GLY A 88 -39.85 -21.31 -36.32
C GLY A 88 -38.57 -20.54 -36.70
N ALA A 89 -38.62 -19.72 -37.75
CA ALA A 89 -37.51 -18.84 -38.10
C ALA A 89 -37.30 -17.73 -37.06
N ALA A 90 -38.37 -17.18 -36.48
CA ALA A 90 -38.28 -16.20 -35.40
C ALA A 90 -37.71 -16.81 -34.11
N GLU A 91 -38.18 -18.00 -33.72
CA GLU A 91 -37.65 -18.73 -32.57
C GLU A 91 -36.18 -19.11 -32.76
N ALA A 92 -35.80 -19.59 -33.94
CA ALA A 92 -34.41 -19.93 -34.24
C ALA A 92 -33.49 -18.70 -34.16
N ARG A 93 -33.97 -17.52 -34.59
CA ARG A 93 -33.25 -16.25 -34.41
C ARG A 93 -33.11 -15.89 -32.94
N GLY A 94 -34.19 -15.98 -32.17
CA GLY A 94 -34.15 -15.73 -30.73
C GLY A 94 -33.12 -16.62 -30.01
N ARG A 95 -33.09 -17.92 -30.31
CA ARG A 95 -32.10 -18.84 -29.74
C ARG A 95 -30.66 -18.51 -30.18
N LEU A 96 -30.47 -18.06 -31.42
CA LEU A 96 -29.16 -17.66 -31.91
C LEU A 96 -28.66 -16.40 -31.21
N ASP A 97 -29.55 -15.43 -30.98
CA ASP A 97 -29.23 -14.20 -30.26
C ASP A 97 -28.88 -14.50 -28.78
N GLU A 98 -29.61 -15.42 -28.13
CA GLU A 98 -29.28 -15.90 -26.78
C GLU A 98 -27.88 -16.52 -26.71
N VAL A 99 -27.57 -17.43 -27.63
CA VAL A 99 -26.24 -18.08 -27.69
C VAL A 99 -25.13 -17.07 -28.00
N ASP A 100 -25.37 -16.06 -28.82
CA ASP A 100 -24.37 -15.00 -29.09
C ASP A 100 -24.08 -14.15 -27.85
N VAL A 101 -25.09 -13.86 -27.03
CA VAL A 101 -24.90 -13.18 -25.74
C VAL A 101 -24.07 -14.04 -24.78
N ASP A 102 -24.37 -15.33 -24.68
CA ASP A 102 -23.63 -16.27 -23.85
C ASP A 102 -22.16 -16.40 -24.30
N LEU A 103 -21.93 -16.48 -25.61
CA LEU A 103 -20.59 -16.55 -26.20
C LEU A 103 -19.75 -15.32 -25.85
N ARG A 104 -20.31 -14.11 -26.01
CA ARG A 104 -19.62 -12.87 -25.64
C ARG A 104 -19.31 -12.78 -24.15
N THR A 105 -20.22 -13.30 -23.32
CA THR A 105 -20.02 -13.38 -21.87
C THR A 105 -18.84 -14.30 -21.53
N ALA A 106 -18.80 -15.49 -22.14
CA ALA A 106 -17.69 -16.43 -21.96
C ALA A 106 -16.35 -15.88 -22.48
N GLU A 107 -16.35 -15.18 -23.60
CA GLU A 107 -15.14 -14.52 -24.14
C GLU A 107 -14.61 -13.45 -23.19
N TYR A 108 -15.50 -12.64 -22.59
CA TYR A 108 -15.13 -11.65 -21.58
C TYR A 108 -14.50 -12.31 -20.34
N GLU A 109 -15.13 -13.36 -19.82
CA GLU A 109 -14.59 -14.11 -18.67
C GLU A 109 -13.24 -14.73 -18.97
N LEU A 110 -13.09 -15.33 -20.16
CA LEU A 110 -11.83 -15.92 -20.59
C LEU A 110 -10.73 -14.87 -20.75
N ALA A 111 -11.04 -13.69 -21.31
CA ALA A 111 -10.09 -12.59 -21.40
C ALA A 111 -9.65 -12.14 -19.99
N ARG A 112 -10.61 -11.96 -19.08
CA ARG A 112 -10.32 -11.61 -17.69
C ARG A 112 -9.44 -12.65 -16.99
N VAL A 113 -9.75 -13.94 -17.14
CA VAL A 113 -8.94 -15.02 -16.55
C VAL A 113 -7.52 -15.02 -17.13
N ARG A 114 -7.36 -14.76 -18.43
CA ARG A 114 -6.03 -14.63 -19.03
C ARG A 114 -5.24 -13.45 -18.46
N ASP A 115 -5.90 -12.31 -18.24
CA ASP A 115 -5.27 -11.14 -17.63
C ASP A 115 -4.86 -11.42 -16.18
N GLU A 116 -5.75 -12.06 -15.39
CA GLU A 116 -5.45 -12.48 -14.02
C GLU A 116 -4.31 -13.51 -13.99
N MET A 117 -4.29 -14.48 -14.91
CA MET A 117 -3.19 -15.43 -15.05
C MET A 117 -1.87 -14.72 -15.41
N ALA A 118 -1.89 -13.72 -16.29
CA ALA A 118 -0.69 -12.95 -16.62
C ALA A 118 -0.14 -12.22 -15.39
N LEU A 119 -1.01 -11.61 -14.59
CA LEU A 119 -0.63 -10.98 -13.32
C LEU A 119 -0.06 -12.00 -12.32
N CYS A 120 -0.66 -13.18 -12.22
CA CYS A 120 -0.14 -14.25 -11.36
C CYS A 120 1.20 -14.82 -11.85
N MET A 121 1.46 -14.81 -13.15
CA MET A 121 2.75 -15.25 -13.72
C MET A 121 3.85 -14.20 -13.55
N GLU A 122 3.48 -12.91 -13.51
CA GLU A 122 4.39 -11.81 -13.18
C GLU A 122 4.65 -11.71 -11.66
N TYR A 123 3.93 -12.48 -10.84
CA TYR A 123 4.16 -12.48 -9.39
C TYR A 123 5.58 -12.98 -9.08
N GLU A 124 6.47 -12.03 -8.82
CA GLU A 124 7.79 -12.28 -8.28
C GLU A 124 7.69 -12.36 -6.75
N PRO A 125 7.98 -13.52 -6.14
CA PRO A 125 7.96 -13.64 -4.70
C PRO A 125 9.01 -12.71 -4.06
N MET A 126 8.62 -11.94 -3.05
CA MET A 126 9.52 -10.96 -2.42
C MET A 126 10.85 -11.55 -1.91
N TYR A 127 10.88 -12.84 -1.55
CA TYR A 127 12.11 -13.50 -1.08
C TYR A 127 13.19 -13.61 -2.17
N GLU A 128 12.83 -13.54 -3.46
CA GLU A 128 13.81 -13.58 -4.56
C GLU A 128 14.59 -12.28 -4.66
N SER A 129 13.96 -11.16 -4.30
CA SER A 129 14.60 -9.83 -4.23
C SER A 129 15.38 -9.56 -2.94
N MET A 130 15.28 -10.44 -1.94
CA MET A 130 15.90 -10.26 -0.63
C MET A 130 17.34 -10.82 -0.61
N ASP A 131 18.28 -10.05 -0.06
CA ASP A 131 19.65 -10.50 0.16
C ASP A 131 19.66 -11.60 1.23
N MET A 132 19.64 -12.86 0.78
CA MET A 132 19.77 -14.05 1.64
C MET A 132 21.20 -14.60 1.60
N PRO A 133 21.65 -15.29 2.66
CA PRO A 133 22.91 -16.02 2.64
C PRO A 133 22.92 -17.05 1.52
N GLU A 134 24.09 -17.23 0.90
CA GLU A 134 24.29 -18.28 -0.08
C GLU A 134 23.98 -19.66 0.53
N GLU A 135 23.50 -20.56 -0.34
CA GLU A 135 23.03 -21.89 0.05
C GLU A 135 24.06 -22.65 0.87
N ASP A 136 25.30 -22.65 0.40
CA ASP A 136 26.41 -23.39 0.98
C ASP A 136 26.84 -22.80 2.33
N ALA A 137 26.79 -21.47 2.46
CA ALA A 137 27.09 -20.79 3.71
C ALA A 137 26.05 -21.10 4.78
N PHE A 138 24.76 -21.15 4.40
CA PHE A 138 23.69 -21.57 5.30
C PHE A 138 23.85 -23.03 5.72
N LEU A 139 24.07 -23.96 4.79
CA LEU A 139 24.24 -25.38 5.11
C LEU A 139 25.43 -25.65 6.04
N ALA A 140 26.49 -24.84 5.95
CA ALA A 140 27.65 -24.94 6.85
C ALA A 140 27.40 -24.42 8.27
N SER A 141 26.44 -23.50 8.44
CA SER A 141 26.15 -22.82 9.72
C SER A 141 24.85 -23.30 10.39
N ALA A 142 23.97 -23.97 9.65
CA ALA A 142 22.68 -24.43 10.13
C ALA A 142 22.81 -25.51 11.22
N SER A 143 21.86 -25.51 12.16
CA SER A 143 21.79 -26.53 13.20
C SER A 143 21.39 -27.90 12.61
N PRO A 144 21.86 -29.02 13.19
CA PRO A 144 21.54 -30.35 12.70
C PRO A 144 20.04 -30.66 12.75
N GLU A 145 19.30 -30.06 13.68
CA GLU A 145 17.84 -30.22 13.81
C GLU A 145 17.09 -29.69 12.59
N VAL A 146 17.52 -28.55 12.04
CA VAL A 146 16.94 -27.95 10.82
C VAL A 146 17.27 -28.81 9.61
N LEU A 147 18.49 -29.38 9.56
CA LEU A 147 18.92 -30.28 8.49
C LEU A 147 18.14 -31.60 8.47
N GLU A 148 17.75 -32.12 9.63
CA GLU A 148 16.94 -33.34 9.76
C GLU A 148 15.45 -33.13 9.43
N ALA A 149 14.93 -31.92 9.67
CA ALA A 149 13.55 -31.57 9.35
C ALA A 149 13.27 -31.40 7.85
N LEU A 150 14.32 -31.38 7.02
CA LEU A 150 14.21 -31.17 5.58
C LEU A 150 13.57 -32.38 4.86
N PRO A 151 12.55 -32.13 4.00
CA PRO A 151 11.92 -33.20 3.23
C PRO A 151 12.91 -33.89 2.29
N THR A 152 12.68 -35.18 2.01
CA THR A 152 13.50 -35.98 1.08
C THR A 152 13.21 -35.66 -0.39
N ASP A 153 11.98 -35.22 -0.70
CA ASP A 153 11.54 -34.87 -2.05
C ASP A 153 12.25 -33.59 -2.57
N PRO A 154 12.87 -33.61 -3.77
CA PRO A 154 13.71 -32.50 -4.25
C PRO A 154 12.99 -31.15 -4.39
N GLU A 155 11.74 -31.12 -4.87
CA GLU A 155 11.00 -29.87 -5.05
C GLU A 155 10.58 -29.30 -3.69
N SER A 156 9.97 -30.14 -2.85
CA SER A 156 9.58 -29.77 -1.49
C SER A 156 10.79 -29.33 -0.65
N ARG A 157 11.96 -29.95 -0.86
CA ARG A 157 13.22 -29.59 -0.21
C ARG A 157 13.71 -28.19 -0.60
N LYS A 158 13.57 -27.78 -1.86
CA LYS A 158 13.98 -26.43 -2.29
C LYS A 158 13.21 -25.36 -1.52
N TYR A 159 11.89 -25.49 -1.43
CA TYR A 159 11.05 -24.55 -0.68
C TYR A 159 11.33 -24.59 0.82
N ALA A 160 11.49 -25.79 1.38
CA ALA A 160 11.84 -25.95 2.79
C ALA A 160 13.20 -25.32 3.14
N LEU A 161 14.19 -25.41 2.24
CA LEU A 161 15.48 -24.73 2.41
C LEU A 161 15.35 -23.21 2.41
N ILE A 162 14.54 -22.64 1.51
CA ILE A 162 14.29 -21.19 1.46
C ILE A 162 13.63 -20.74 2.77
N ILE A 163 12.61 -21.47 3.25
CA ILE A 163 11.93 -21.16 4.51
C ILE A 163 12.91 -21.21 5.68
N ALA A 164 13.71 -22.26 5.79
CA ALA A 164 14.70 -22.40 6.86
C ALA A 164 15.75 -21.28 6.85
N ARG A 165 16.16 -20.80 5.66
CA ARG A 165 17.05 -19.63 5.53
C ARG A 165 16.39 -18.35 6.02
N LEU A 166 15.14 -18.11 5.63
CA LEU A 166 14.39 -16.93 6.07
C LEU A 166 14.19 -16.92 7.59
N GLU A 167 13.90 -18.07 8.18
CA GLU A 167 13.77 -18.21 9.64
C GLU A 167 15.09 -17.91 10.38
N ALA A 168 16.22 -18.37 9.83
CA ALA A 168 17.53 -18.07 10.39
C ALA A 168 17.91 -16.59 10.28
N GLU A 169 17.61 -15.94 9.15
CA GLU A 169 17.81 -14.49 8.98
C GLU A 169 16.92 -13.70 9.94
N LEU A 170 15.65 -14.10 10.11
CA LEU A 170 14.76 -13.49 11.09
C LEU A 170 15.35 -13.59 12.50
N ALA A 171 15.82 -14.78 12.90
CA ALA A 171 16.45 -14.97 14.20
C ALA A 171 17.71 -14.10 14.38
N ALA A 172 18.53 -13.95 13.33
CA ALA A 172 19.70 -13.09 13.34
C ALA A 172 19.34 -11.60 13.45
N ILE A 173 18.28 -11.16 12.76
CA ILE A 173 17.76 -9.78 12.86
C ILE A 173 17.25 -9.52 14.27
N MET A 174 16.43 -10.41 14.83
CA MET A 174 15.94 -10.27 16.20
C MET A 174 17.08 -10.18 17.22
N ALA A 175 18.10 -11.02 17.11
CA ALA A 175 19.27 -10.97 17.98
C ALA A 175 20.04 -9.64 17.86
N ARG A 176 20.16 -9.07 16.64
CA ARG A 176 20.77 -7.76 16.42
C ARG A 176 19.91 -6.62 16.98
N GLU A 177 18.59 -6.70 16.84
CA GLU A 177 17.67 -5.72 17.41
C GLU A 177 17.71 -5.72 18.94
N GLU A 178 17.80 -6.89 19.57
CA GLU A 178 18.02 -7.01 21.01
C GLU A 178 19.35 -6.37 21.43
N GLN A 179 20.44 -6.63 20.71
CA GLN A 179 21.74 -5.99 20.96
C GLN A 179 21.69 -4.47 20.80
N LEU A 180 20.96 -3.97 19.80
CA LEU A 180 20.75 -2.52 19.63
C LEU A 180 19.92 -1.96 20.79
N ALA A 181 18.90 -2.68 21.25
CA ALA A 181 18.10 -2.28 22.41
C ALA A 181 18.95 -2.22 23.70
N THR A 182 19.83 -3.19 23.93
CA THR A 182 20.75 -3.17 25.08
C THR A 182 21.76 -2.03 24.97
N LEU A 183 22.39 -1.84 23.81
CA LEU A 183 23.37 -0.77 23.59
C LEU A 183 22.75 0.63 23.70
N THR A 184 21.51 0.80 23.23
CA THR A 184 20.78 2.07 23.38
C THR A 184 20.41 2.34 24.83
N ALA A 185 20.00 1.31 25.59
CA ALA A 185 19.77 1.43 27.03
C ALA A 185 21.06 1.78 27.81
N GLU A 186 22.18 1.15 27.47
CA GLU A 186 23.49 1.44 28.05
C GLU A 186 23.94 2.88 27.74
N ARG A 187 23.82 3.31 26.47
CA ARG A 187 24.08 4.69 26.06
C ARG A 187 23.26 5.67 26.89
N ASP A 188 21.96 5.41 27.07
CA ASP A 188 21.09 6.31 27.84
C ASP A 188 21.43 6.31 29.33
N GLY A 189 21.84 5.17 29.89
CA GLY A 189 22.41 5.08 31.24
C GLY A 189 23.67 5.94 31.40
N LEU A 190 24.61 5.84 30.44
CA LEU A 190 25.82 6.66 30.44
C LEU A 190 25.51 8.15 30.29
N LEU A 191 24.56 8.54 29.45
CA LEU A 191 24.14 9.94 29.32
C LEU A 191 23.50 10.48 30.62
N ARG A 192 22.72 9.67 31.34
CA ARG A 192 22.18 10.05 32.66
C ARG A 192 23.30 10.26 33.67
N SER A 193 24.20 9.29 33.81
CA SER A 193 25.35 9.41 34.73
C SER A 193 26.26 10.60 34.38
N GLN A 194 26.47 10.89 33.09
CA GLN A 194 27.22 12.06 32.65
C GLN A 194 26.52 13.38 33.06
N ARG A 195 25.18 13.46 32.94
CA ARG A 195 24.41 14.62 33.39
C ARG A 195 24.49 14.80 34.91
N GLU A 196 24.40 13.72 35.66
CA GLU A 196 24.54 13.72 37.12
C GLU A 196 25.94 14.15 37.55
N LEU A 197 27.00 13.60 36.94
CA LEU A 197 28.38 13.99 37.20
C LEU A 197 28.62 15.46 36.87
N ARG A 198 28.09 15.97 35.74
CA ARG A 198 28.16 17.39 35.39
C ARG A 198 27.44 18.26 36.43
N SER A 199 26.26 17.84 36.90
CA SER A 199 25.54 18.56 37.94
C SER A 199 26.31 18.59 39.25
N ASN A 200 26.86 17.46 39.68
CA ASN A 200 27.69 17.35 40.89
C ASN A 200 28.98 18.17 40.77
N PHE A 201 29.61 18.18 39.59
CA PHE A 201 30.78 18.99 39.31
C PHE A 201 30.46 20.49 39.41
N ASN A 202 29.36 20.95 38.82
CA ASN A 202 28.92 22.35 38.94
C ASN A 202 28.67 22.74 40.40
N VAL A 203 28.07 21.85 41.20
CA VAL A 203 27.88 22.06 42.64
C VAL A 203 29.23 22.18 43.35
N ALA A 204 30.18 21.28 43.07
CA ALA A 204 31.53 21.35 43.63
C ALA A 204 32.27 22.63 43.23
N GLU A 205 32.10 23.10 41.99
CA GLU A 205 32.66 24.35 41.51
C GLU A 205 32.12 25.56 42.28
N VAL A 206 30.79 25.61 42.52
CA VAL A 206 30.18 26.65 43.37
C VAL A 206 30.78 26.62 44.77
N PHE A 207 30.85 25.46 45.41
CA PHE A 207 31.46 25.32 46.73
C PHE A 207 32.94 25.76 46.75
N LEU A 208 33.70 25.45 45.70
CA LEU A 208 35.10 25.87 45.59
C LEU A 208 35.22 27.39 45.44
N THR A 209 34.34 28.02 44.67
CA THR A 209 34.31 29.48 44.54
C THR A 209 33.94 30.16 45.86
N ASP A 210 32.97 29.64 46.60
CA ASP A 210 32.60 30.14 47.92
C ASP A 210 33.71 29.92 48.96
N TYR A 211 34.37 28.76 48.92
CA TYR A 211 35.56 28.51 49.74
C TYR A 211 36.66 29.52 49.40
N SER A 212 36.96 29.77 48.12
CA SER A 212 37.96 30.77 47.71
C SER A 212 37.62 32.19 48.18
N ARG A 213 36.34 32.58 48.15
CA ARG A 213 35.86 33.87 48.63
C ARG A 213 36.01 33.99 50.14
N THR A 214 35.61 32.96 50.88
CA THR A 214 35.73 32.95 52.35
C THR A 214 37.19 32.91 52.79
N THR A 215 38.07 32.16 52.14
CA THR A 215 39.51 32.19 52.42
C THR A 215 40.11 33.55 52.09
N ASN A 216 39.77 34.16 50.95
CA ASN A 216 40.24 35.51 50.62
C ASN A 216 39.73 36.56 51.63
N ALA A 217 38.49 36.43 52.11
CA ALA A 217 37.94 37.25 53.18
C ALA A 217 38.66 37.02 54.53
N MET A 218 39.03 35.79 54.85
CA MET A 218 39.82 35.48 56.04
C MET A 218 41.25 36.02 55.92
N VAL A 219 41.90 35.86 54.77
CA VAL A 219 43.25 36.40 54.50
C VAL A 219 43.26 37.91 54.59
N THR A 220 42.26 38.60 54.02
CA THR A 220 42.14 40.07 54.15
C THR A 220 41.86 40.49 55.59
N LYS A 221 41.00 39.77 56.34
CA LYS A 221 40.82 40.02 57.78
C LYS A 221 42.11 39.80 58.57
N LEU A 222 42.85 38.72 58.32
CA LEU A 222 44.14 38.45 58.94
C LEU A 222 45.17 39.53 58.59
N LYS A 223 45.20 39.99 57.34
CA LYS A 223 46.04 41.11 56.91
C LYS A 223 45.65 42.40 57.61
N ASN A 224 44.36 42.68 57.75
CA ASN A 224 43.87 43.86 58.49
C ASN A 224 44.19 43.79 59.98
N VAL A 225 44.13 42.60 60.60
CA VAL A 225 44.57 42.37 61.98
C VAL A 225 46.08 42.53 62.12
N ALA A 226 46.86 42.04 61.15
CA ALA A 226 48.30 42.23 61.14
C ALA A 226 48.69 43.71 60.98
N VAL A 227 47.99 44.44 60.11
CA VAL A 227 48.18 45.89 59.92
C VAL A 227 47.73 46.67 61.14
N SER A 228 46.60 46.32 61.76
CA SER A 228 46.15 47.00 62.99
C SER A 228 47.09 46.70 64.16
N LYS A 229 47.61 45.48 64.28
CA LYS A 229 48.65 45.15 65.27
C LYS A 229 49.94 45.93 65.00
N ALA A 230 50.40 45.99 63.76
CA ALA A 230 51.56 46.81 63.38
C ALA A 230 51.34 48.31 63.65
N ALA A 231 50.11 48.82 63.45
CA ALA A 231 49.75 50.19 63.77
C ALA A 231 49.74 50.45 65.29
N VAL A 232 49.22 49.52 66.09
CA VAL A 232 49.26 49.59 67.57
C VAL A 232 50.69 49.49 68.08
N ASP A 233 51.50 48.62 67.51
CA ASP A 233 52.91 48.47 67.88
C ASP A 233 53.70 49.73 67.48
N LYS A 234 53.38 50.36 66.34
CA LYS A 234 53.92 51.66 65.93
C LYS A 234 53.45 52.79 66.85
N GLU A 235 52.18 52.84 67.25
CA GLU A 235 51.66 53.84 68.19
C GLU A 235 52.32 53.70 69.58
N LYS A 236 52.59 52.47 70.03
CA LYS A 236 53.38 52.21 71.25
C LYS A 236 54.83 52.64 71.09
N ALA A 237 55.44 52.40 69.93
CA ALA A 237 56.81 52.87 69.64
C ALA A 237 56.89 54.40 69.61
N ASP A 238 55.96 55.07 68.92
CA ASP A 238 55.89 56.53 68.85
C ASP A 238 55.61 57.14 70.25
N LYS A 239 54.82 56.47 71.10
CA LYS A 239 54.61 56.87 72.49
C LYS A 239 55.86 56.66 73.36
N ALA A 240 56.59 55.57 73.16
CA ALA A 240 57.86 55.32 73.84
C ALA A 240 58.97 56.28 73.39
N ASP A 241 59.00 56.64 72.11
CA ASP A 241 59.93 57.64 71.56
C ASP A 241 59.56 59.05 72.01
N LYS A 242 58.27 59.38 72.13
CA LYS A 242 57.84 60.64 72.75
C LYS A 242 58.25 60.71 74.23
N GLU A 243 58.09 59.61 74.97
CA GLU A 243 58.56 59.53 76.37
C GLU A 243 60.10 59.63 76.47
N ARG A 244 60.84 59.06 75.52
CA ARG A 244 62.31 59.23 75.42
C ARG A 244 62.72 60.64 75.01
N LEU A 245 61.97 61.29 74.12
CA LEU A 245 62.23 62.68 73.70
C LEU A 245 61.94 63.66 74.84
N ASP A 246 60.90 63.41 75.64
CA ASP A 246 60.61 64.19 76.84
C ASP A 246 61.68 63.98 77.93
N ARG A 247 62.26 62.76 78.04
CA ARG A 247 63.46 62.53 78.88
C ARG A 247 64.72 63.20 78.30
N GLN A 248 64.95 63.18 76.99
CA GLN A 248 66.07 63.87 76.34
C GLN A 248 65.99 65.40 76.43
N LYS A 249 64.79 65.97 76.46
CA LYS A 249 64.59 67.41 76.71
C LYS A 249 64.87 67.81 78.16
N ALA A 250 64.82 66.86 79.11
CA ALA A 250 65.25 67.12 80.48
C ALA A 250 66.79 67.14 80.62
N ASP A 251 67.53 66.42 79.77
CA ASP A 251 68.99 66.29 79.85
C ASP A 251 69.79 67.20 78.89
N ARG A 252 69.13 68.11 78.15
CA ARG A 252 69.79 68.99 77.16
C ARG A 252 69.89 70.44 77.63
N VAL A 253 70.55 70.63 78.77
CA VAL A 253 71.26 71.86 79.16
C VAL A 253 72.75 71.53 79.09
N ASP A 254 73.52 72.37 78.38
CA ASP A 254 74.99 72.36 78.23
C ASP A 254 75.63 71.42 77.17
N ASN A 255 75.75 71.90 75.93
CA ASN A 255 77.03 72.35 75.30
C ASN A 255 76.99 72.41 73.74
N PRO A 256 77.71 73.36 73.10
CA PRO A 256 77.78 73.54 71.64
C PRO A 256 79.11 73.06 70.98
N VAL A 257 79.26 73.30 69.66
CA VAL A 257 80.45 73.14 68.74
C VAL A 257 80.39 71.84 67.90
N ALA A 258 80.60 71.73 66.57
CA ALA A 258 80.90 72.57 65.38
C ALA A 258 80.76 71.67 64.09
N PRO A 259 80.94 72.16 62.84
CA PRO A 259 80.41 71.56 61.61
C PRO A 259 81.42 70.72 60.79
N GLY A 260 80.90 69.87 59.89
CA GLY A 260 81.66 69.19 58.84
C GLY A 260 80.76 68.45 57.83
N SER A 261 80.74 68.93 56.58
CA SER A 261 80.31 68.20 55.35
C SER A 261 81.49 67.34 54.84
N PRO A 262 81.36 66.33 53.94
CA PRO A 262 80.64 66.41 52.65
C PRO A 262 79.94 65.11 52.15
N ALA A 263 79.23 65.23 51.01
CA ALA A 263 78.67 64.14 50.18
C ALA A 263 79.77 63.31 49.48
N PRO A 264 79.52 62.12 48.84
CA PRO A 264 78.67 62.01 47.62
C PRO A 264 78.02 60.63 47.31
N ALA A 265 77.24 60.64 46.21
CA ALA A 265 77.07 59.58 45.18
C ALA A 265 76.06 58.41 45.33
N ALA A 266 75.17 58.33 44.33
CA ALA A 266 74.43 57.16 43.84
C ALA A 266 75.37 56.25 42.99
N PRO A 267 75.01 55.01 42.53
CA PRO A 267 73.95 54.78 41.52
C PRO A 267 73.23 53.39 41.53
N ALA A 268 72.26 53.25 40.62
CA ALA A 268 71.82 52.08 39.79
C ALA A 268 71.83 50.65 40.41
N GLY A 269 70.78 49.83 40.35
CA GLY A 269 69.93 49.49 39.20
C GLY A 269 70.27 48.07 38.70
N ALA A 270 69.35 47.09 38.80
CA ALA A 270 69.12 46.01 37.83
C ALA A 270 68.12 44.95 38.34
N PRO A 271 67.16 44.52 37.51
CA PRO A 271 66.30 43.35 37.72
C PRO A 271 66.92 42.08 37.09
N ALA A 272 66.56 40.91 37.61
CA ALA A 272 66.72 39.65 36.89
C ALA A 272 65.33 39.07 36.59
N SER A 273 65.21 38.68 35.32
CA SER A 273 64.09 38.00 34.67
C SER A 273 63.95 36.57 35.18
#